data_AF-A0A1Y1K9Z0-F1
#
_entry.id   AF-A0A1Y1K9Z0-F1
#
_cell.length_a   1.000
_cell.length_b   1.000
_cell.length_c   1.000
_cell.angle_alpha   90.00
_cell.angle_beta   90.00
_cell.angle_gamma   90.00
#
_symmetry.space_group_name_H-M   'P 1'
#
loop_
_entity.id
_entity.type
_entity.pdbx_description
1 polymer ?
#
loop_
_entity_poly.entity_id
_entity_poly.type
_entity_poly.pdbx_seq_one_letter_code
_entity_poly.pdbx_strand_id
1 'polypeptide(L)'
;CKAALPSAVFTPLNAIFFTPISWLKHVHPSLVFNGMLQWAPVNLTYFTGGLYLSFGFMFYLRRYKTAWWEKYNYVLSAGLTGAVAFSGIIIFFAVQYHPKTISWWGVDVVSNTIDGGTGQGALLTAMPPKGYFGPDSWS
;
A
#
# COMPACT_ATOMS: atom_id res chain seq x y z
N CYS A 1 -12.02 -18.22 32.12
CA CYS A 1 -12.39 -19.29 31.18
C CYS A 1 -11.87 -20.68 31.56
N LYS A 2 -10.61 -20.86 32.01
CA LYS A 2 -10.13 -22.16 32.54
C LYS A 2 -10.97 -22.73 33.70
N ALA A 3 -11.63 -21.86 34.47
CA ALA A 3 -12.44 -22.24 35.62
C ALA A 3 -13.86 -22.76 35.27
N ALA A 4 -14.31 -22.65 34.01
CA ALA A 4 -15.70 -22.92 33.63
C ALA A 4 -15.89 -24.15 32.72
N LEU A 5 -14.82 -24.71 32.15
CA LEU A 5 -14.87 -25.83 31.21
C LEU A 5 -13.98 -26.99 31.68
N PRO A 6 -14.44 -28.25 31.58
CA PRO A 6 -13.61 -29.43 31.86
C PRO A 6 -12.34 -29.42 31.00
N SER A 7 -11.19 -29.81 31.57
CA SER A 7 -9.89 -29.77 30.91
C SER A 7 -9.83 -30.55 29.59
N ALA A 8 -10.58 -31.66 29.50
CA ALA A 8 -10.71 -32.48 28.29
C ALA A 8 -11.37 -31.74 27.10
N VAL A 9 -12.27 -30.80 27.37
CA VAL A 9 -12.96 -30.00 26.34
C VAL A 9 -12.19 -28.70 26.07
N PHE A 10 -11.61 -28.09 27.11
CA PHE A 10 -10.90 -26.83 26.99
C PHE A 10 -9.58 -26.95 26.22
N THR A 11 -8.84 -28.06 26.37
CA THR A 11 -7.52 -28.24 25.72
C THR A 11 -7.59 -28.24 24.19
N PRO A 12 -8.45 -29.04 23.53
CA PRO A 12 -8.58 -29.00 22.07
C PRO A 12 -9.18 -27.66 21.59
N LEU A 13 -10.17 -27.13 22.30
CA LEU A 13 -10.80 -25.85 21.95
C LEU A 13 -9.82 -24.67 22.06
N ASN A 14 -8.93 -24.70 23.05
CA ASN A 14 -7.90 -23.70 23.22
C ASN A 14 -6.87 -23.77 22.09
N ALA A 15 -6.38 -24.96 21.74
CA ALA A 15 -5.43 -25.14 20.65
C ALA A 15 -6.01 -24.68 19.30
N ILE A 16 -7.28 -25.01 19.01
CA ILE A 16 -7.90 -24.75 17.71
C ILE A 16 -8.42 -23.30 17.59
N PHE A 17 -9.06 -22.75 18.63
CA PHE A 17 -9.75 -21.46 18.52
C PHE A 17 -9.10 -20.35 19.37
N PHE A 18 -8.92 -20.56 20.67
CA PHE A 18 -8.51 -19.46 21.55
C PHE A 18 -7.06 -19.00 21.35
N THR A 19 -6.14 -19.92 21.05
CA THR A 19 -4.72 -19.57 20.80
C THR A 19 -4.54 -18.73 19.53
N PRO A 20 -5.08 -19.12 18.35
CA PRO A 20 -4.98 -18.29 17.15
C PRO A 20 -5.75 -16.96 17.27
N ILE A 21 -6.92 -16.94 17.92
CA ILE A 21 -7.66 -15.69 18.18
C ILE A 21 -6.83 -14.74 19.07
N SER A 22 -6.06 -15.26 20.03
CA SER A 22 -5.20 -14.44 20.87
C SER A 22 -4.09 -13.72 20.09
N TRP A 23 -3.65 -14.25 18.94
CA TRP A 23 -2.64 -13.58 18.10
C TRP A 23 -3.21 -12.36 17.38
N LEU A 24 -4.51 -12.37 17.09
CA LEU A 24 -5.24 -11.27 16.45
C LEU A 24 -5.71 -10.19 17.43
N LYS A 25 -5.34 -10.27 18.72
CA LYS A 25 -5.76 -9.30 19.76
C LYS A 25 -5.44 -7.84 19.42
N HIS A 26 -4.36 -7.61 18.66
CA HIS A 26 -3.93 -6.26 18.25
C HIS A 26 -4.39 -5.89 16.83
N VAL A 27 -5.07 -6.79 16.13
CA VAL A 27 -5.57 -6.57 14.78
C VAL A 27 -7.02 -6.14 14.88
N HIS A 28 -7.29 -4.90 14.47
CA HIS A 28 -8.67 -4.43 14.36
C HIS A 28 -9.27 -4.90 13.02
N PRO A 29 -10.28 -5.80 13.03
CA PRO A 29 -10.83 -6.36 11.79
C PRO A 29 -11.42 -5.27 10.87
N SER A 30 -12.04 -4.23 11.44
CA SER A 30 -12.57 -3.10 10.67
C SER A 30 -11.50 -2.37 9.85
N LEU A 31 -10.28 -2.23 10.38
CA LEU A 31 -9.14 -1.63 9.67
C LEU A 31 -8.67 -2.52 8.52
N VAL A 32 -8.64 -3.83 8.73
CA VAL A 32 -8.25 -4.79 7.69
C VAL A 32 -9.26 -4.77 6.55
N PHE A 33 -10.56 -4.85 6.86
CA PHE A 33 -11.60 -4.79 5.83
C PHE A 33 -11.62 -3.45 5.11
N ASN A 34 -11.37 -2.34 5.81
CA ASN A 34 -11.25 -1.03 5.18
C ASN A 34 -10.06 -0.97 4.19
N GLY A 35 -8.91 -1.53 4.55
CA GLY A 35 -7.77 -1.66 3.63
C GLY A 35 -8.08 -2.53 2.41
N MET A 36 -8.76 -3.67 2.61
CA MET A 36 -9.16 -4.56 1.52
C MET A 36 -10.17 -3.91 0.57
N LEU A 37 -11.07 -3.06 1.08
CA LEU A 37 -12.02 -2.30 0.25
C LEU A 37 -11.32 -1.32 -0.69
N GLN A 38 -10.12 -0.84 -0.35
CA GLN A 38 -9.36 0.07 -1.21
C GLN A 38 -8.59 -0.65 -2.32
N TRP A 39 -8.52 -1.99 -2.28
CA TRP A 39 -7.70 -2.77 -3.21
C TRP A 39 -8.17 -2.69 -4.67
N ALA A 40 -9.47 -2.78 -4.95
CA ALA A 40 -9.97 -2.62 -6.32
C ALA A 40 -10.22 -1.14 -6.59
N PRO A 41 -9.69 -0.49 -7.65
CA PRO A 41 -9.13 -1.00 -8.93
C PRO A 41 -7.59 -0.86 -9.07
N VAL A 42 -6.86 -0.81 -7.97
CA VAL A 42 -5.44 -0.38 -7.95
C VAL A 42 -4.48 -1.56 -7.72
N ASN A 43 -3.22 -1.39 -8.14
CA ASN A 43 -2.20 -2.43 -8.05
C ASN A 43 -1.38 -2.36 -6.75
N LEU A 44 -0.64 -3.44 -6.43
CA LEU A 44 0.20 -3.51 -5.22
C LEU A 44 1.18 -2.34 -5.13
N THR A 45 1.81 -1.96 -6.25
CA THR A 45 2.76 -0.84 -6.33
C THR A 45 2.16 0.50 -5.88
N TYR A 46 0.84 0.67 -6.03
CA TYR A 46 0.15 1.87 -5.57
C TYR A 46 0.17 1.99 -4.04
N PHE A 47 0.10 0.85 -3.33
CA PHE A 47 0.09 0.82 -1.87
C PHE A 47 1.47 0.67 -1.23
N THR A 48 2.47 0.13 -1.93
CA THR A 48 3.81 -0.11 -1.35
C THR A 48 4.46 1.17 -0.88
N GLY A 49 4.34 2.28 -1.62
CA GLY A 49 4.86 3.59 -1.22
C GLY A 49 4.25 4.08 0.10
N GLY A 50 2.92 4.02 0.21
CA GLY A 50 2.20 4.36 1.43
C GLY A 50 2.54 3.45 2.60
N LEU A 51 2.78 2.16 2.34
CA LEU A 51 3.21 1.19 3.34
C LEU A 51 4.58 1.56 3.92
N TYR A 52 5.56 1.92 3.08
CA TYR A 52 6.88 2.33 3.55
C TYR A 52 6.83 3.59 4.41
N LEU A 53 6.06 4.60 3.97
CA LEU A 53 5.87 5.83 4.75
C LEU A 53 5.14 5.56 6.06
N SER A 54 4.06 4.77 6.03
CA SER A 54 3.31 4.38 7.22
C SER A 54 4.19 3.61 8.20
N PHE A 55 5.00 2.66 7.73
CA PHE A 55 5.96 1.95 8.57
C PHE A 55 7.01 2.90 9.16
N GLY A 56 7.57 3.80 8.37
CA GLY A 56 8.51 4.81 8.86
C GLY A 56 7.90 5.67 9.98
N PHE A 57 6.77 6.31 9.71
CA PHE A 57 6.17 7.27 10.64
C PHE A 57 5.43 6.61 11.81
N MET A 58 4.57 5.62 11.54
CA MET A 58 3.72 5.01 12.57
C MET A 58 4.40 3.89 13.35
N PHE A 59 5.38 3.19 12.78
CA PHE A 59 6.10 2.13 13.49
C PHE A 59 7.45 2.63 14.02
N TYR A 60 8.35 3.11 13.16
CA TYR A 60 9.70 3.49 13.58
C TYR A 60 9.72 4.79 14.41
N LEU A 61 9.24 5.91 13.86
CA LEU A 61 9.30 7.20 14.56
C LEU A 61 8.46 7.19 15.84
N ARG A 62 7.25 6.61 15.80
CA ARG A 62 6.40 6.50 16.99
C ARG A 62 7.07 5.70 18.12
N ARG A 63 7.82 4.64 17.80
CA ARG A 63 8.42 3.73 18.79
C ARG A 63 9.79 4.21 19.31
N TYR A 64 10.61 4.82 18.46
CA TYR A 64 11.98 5.20 18.82
C TYR A 64 12.18 6.70 19.05
N LYS A 65 11.25 7.56 18.57
CA LYS A 65 11.33 9.03 18.63
C LYS A 65 9.98 9.65 19.03
N THR A 66 9.35 9.08 20.06
CA THR A 66 7.98 9.42 20.48
C THR A 66 7.77 10.91 20.76
N ALA A 67 8.69 11.57 21.47
CA ALA A 67 8.59 13.00 21.77
C ALA A 67 8.56 13.90 20.51
N TRP A 68 9.30 13.52 19.46
CA TRP A 68 9.25 14.23 18.18
C TRP A 68 7.93 13.94 17.45
N TRP A 69 7.53 12.66 17.44
CA TRP A 69 6.34 12.22 16.74
C TRP A 69 5.08 12.90 17.29
N GLU A 70 4.90 12.96 18.61
CA GLU A 70 3.74 13.59 19.24
C GLU A 70 3.64 15.09 18.94
N LYS A 71 4.78 15.78 18.86
CA LYS A 71 4.81 17.23 18.62
C LYS A 71 4.59 17.59 17.15
N TYR A 72 5.17 16.83 16.22
CA TYR A 72 5.27 17.27 14.82
C TYR A 72 4.45 16.44 13.83
N ASN A 73 4.01 15.22 14.15
CA ASN A 73 3.33 14.35 13.19
C ASN A 73 2.02 14.98 12.67
N TYR A 74 1.24 15.60 13.55
CA TYR A 74 -0.01 16.26 13.14
C TYR A 74 0.24 17.50 12.28
N VAL A 75 1.22 18.33 12.66
CA VAL A 75 1.61 19.53 11.89
C VAL A 75 2.14 19.15 10.52
N LEU A 76 2.96 18.10 10.42
CA LEU A 76 3.48 17.57 9.17
C LEU A 76 2.35 17.06 8.27
N SER A 77 1.40 16.29 8.82
CA SER A 77 0.25 15.80 8.07
C SER A 77 -0.59 16.96 7.50
N ALA A 78 -0.91 17.96 8.33
CA ALA A 78 -1.64 19.15 7.90
C ALA A 78 -0.86 19.95 6.84
N GLY A 79 0.45 20.07 7.01
CA GLY A 79 1.34 20.72 6.04
C GLY A 79 1.37 20.00 4.69
N LEU A 80 1.46 18.68 4.67
CA LEU A 80 1.43 17.89 3.42
C LEU A 80 0.09 18.02 2.70
N THR A 81 -1.04 17.92 3.40
CA THR A 81 -2.36 18.11 2.80
C THR A 81 -2.53 19.54 2.26
N GLY A 82 -2.11 20.55 3.03
CA GLY A 82 -2.13 21.94 2.59
C GLY A 82 -1.24 22.21 1.37
N ALA A 83 -0.04 21.62 1.35
CA ALA A 83 0.90 21.76 0.24
C ALA A 83 0.37 21.15 -1.06
N VAL A 84 -0.36 20.02 -1.00
CA VAL A 84 -1.01 19.42 -2.19
C VAL A 84 -2.11 20.34 -2.73
N ALA A 85 -2.94 20.93 -1.85
CA ALA A 85 -3.96 21.88 -2.30
C ALA A 85 -3.32 23.13 -2.92
N PHE A 86 -2.27 23.65 -2.30
CA PHE A 86 -1.55 24.83 -2.77
C PHE A 86 -0.80 24.56 -4.09
N SER A 87 -0.18 23.40 -4.26
CA SER A 87 0.49 23.02 -5.51
C SER A 87 -0.50 22.91 -6.67
N GLY A 88 -1.73 22.47 -6.42
CA GLY A 88 -2.81 22.47 -7.41
C GLY A 88 -3.09 23.87 -7.98
N ILE A 89 -3.10 24.89 -7.12
CA ILE A 89 -3.28 26.30 -7.54
C ILE A 89 -2.11 26.74 -8.43
N ILE A 90 -0.88 26.44 -8.04
CA ILE A 90 0.33 26.78 -8.81
C ILE A 90 0.28 26.11 -10.20
N ILE A 91 0.00 24.80 -10.25
CA ILE A 91 -0.07 24.03 -11.51
C ILE A 91 -1.17 24.58 -12.42
N PHE A 92 -2.32 24.98 -11.85
CA PHE A 92 -3.40 25.59 -12.61
C PHE A 92 -2.94 26.85 -13.36
N PHE A 93 -2.32 27.81 -12.67
CA PHE A 93 -1.86 29.05 -13.30
C PHE A 93 -0.65 28.84 -14.22
N ALA A 94 0.22 27.87 -13.92
CA ALA A 94 1.42 27.61 -14.70
C ALA A 94 1.14 26.91 -16.04
N VAL A 95 0.23 25.93 -16.07
CA VAL A 95 0.08 25.02 -17.23
C VAL A 95 -1.36 24.91 -17.75
N GLN A 96 -2.38 25.08 -16.90
CA GLN A 96 -3.78 24.88 -17.29
C GLN A 96 -4.49 26.17 -17.75
N TYR A 97 -4.18 27.31 -17.14
CA TYR A 97 -4.84 28.59 -17.46
C TYR A 97 -4.59 29.04 -18.90
N HIS A 98 -3.37 28.83 -19.40
CA HIS A 98 -3.06 28.85 -20.84
C HIS A 98 -2.50 27.48 -21.21
N PRO A 99 -3.26 26.62 -21.90
CA PRO A 99 -2.86 25.24 -22.12
C PRO A 99 -1.54 25.18 -22.89
N LYS A 100 -0.52 24.63 -22.22
CA LYS A 100 0.80 24.34 -22.80
C LYS A 100 1.09 22.86 -22.66
N THR A 101 1.32 22.20 -23.79
CA THR A 101 1.73 20.79 -23.81
C THR A 101 3.20 20.71 -23.40
N ILE A 102 3.49 19.93 -22.36
CA ILE A 102 4.85 19.67 -21.88
C ILE A 102 5.20 18.23 -22.28
N SER A 103 6.07 18.04 -23.26
CA SER A 103 6.67 16.72 -23.53
C SER A 103 7.88 16.56 -22.63
N TRP A 104 7.71 15.72 -21.62
CA TRP A 104 8.77 15.32 -20.70
C TRP A 104 8.48 13.91 -20.22
N TRP A 105 9.54 13.22 -19.81
CA TRP A 105 9.48 11.81 -19.43
C TRP A 105 8.29 11.46 -18.51
N GLY A 106 7.99 12.25 -17.48
CA GLY A 106 6.93 11.91 -16.53
C GLY A 106 5.50 12.23 -16.98
N VAL A 107 5.31 12.93 -18.10
CA VAL A 107 4.00 12.99 -18.78
C VAL A 107 3.92 11.85 -19.81
N ASP A 108 4.97 11.63 -20.58
CA ASP A 108 4.98 10.68 -21.69
C ASP A 108 5.06 9.21 -21.22
N VAL A 109 5.65 8.94 -20.06
CA VAL A 109 5.76 7.56 -19.52
C VAL A 109 4.41 7.00 -19.08
N VAL A 110 3.48 7.84 -18.64
CA VAL A 110 2.20 7.39 -18.04
C VAL A 110 1.36 6.62 -19.05
N SER A 111 1.35 7.02 -20.33
CA SER A 111 0.64 6.26 -21.38
C SER A 111 1.29 4.93 -21.74
N ASN A 112 2.56 4.74 -21.36
CA ASN A 112 3.33 3.52 -21.62
C ASN A 112 3.31 2.55 -20.43
N THR A 113 2.70 2.93 -19.30
CA THR A 113 2.55 2.05 -18.13
C THR A 113 1.22 1.32 -18.12
N ILE A 114 1.25 0.14 -17.49
CA ILE A 114 0.10 -0.76 -17.27
C ILE A 114 -1.07 -0.02 -16.61
N ASP A 115 -0.78 0.96 -15.74
CA ASP A 115 -1.79 1.75 -15.02
C ASP A 115 -2.42 2.87 -15.86
N GLY A 116 -1.72 3.40 -16.87
CA GLY A 116 -2.17 4.54 -17.68
C GLY A 116 -2.68 4.19 -19.08
N GLY A 117 -2.37 2.99 -19.59
CA GLY A 117 -2.91 2.47 -20.84
C GLY A 117 -4.24 1.74 -20.66
N THR A 118 -5.31 2.21 -21.32
CA THR A 118 -6.60 1.48 -21.38
C THR A 118 -6.38 0.05 -21.88
N GLY A 119 -6.44 -0.94 -20.98
CA GLY A 119 -6.40 -2.35 -21.34
C GLY A 119 -5.00 -2.96 -21.47
N GLN A 120 -3.94 -2.29 -21.01
CA GLN A 120 -2.67 -2.98 -20.74
C GLN A 120 -2.87 -3.85 -19.50
N GLY A 121 -3.49 -5.02 -19.67
CA GLY A 121 -3.41 -6.06 -18.65
C GLY A 121 -1.92 -6.36 -18.40
N ALA A 122 -1.56 -6.70 -17.17
CA ALA A 122 -0.34 -7.44 -16.87
C ALA A 122 -0.46 -8.85 -17.49
N LEU A 123 -0.68 -8.91 -18.80
CA LEU A 123 -0.70 -10.12 -19.58
C LEU A 123 0.72 -10.68 -19.47
N LEU A 124 0.81 -11.94 -19.05
CA LEU A 124 2.02 -12.71 -19.29
C LEU A 124 2.40 -12.48 -20.75
N THR A 125 3.64 -12.04 -20.97
CA THR A 125 4.19 -11.90 -22.32
C THR A 125 3.85 -13.15 -23.10
N ALA A 126 3.36 -13.01 -24.34
CA ALA A 126 3.07 -14.17 -25.17
C ALA A 126 4.28 -15.11 -25.14
N MET A 127 4.02 -16.40 -24.89
CA MET A 127 5.09 -17.39 -24.75
C MET A 127 6.02 -17.26 -25.95
N PRO A 128 7.35 -17.18 -25.73
CA PRO A 128 8.30 -17.13 -26.85
C PRO A 128 8.00 -18.30 -27.80
N PRO A 129 8.23 -18.17 -29.11
CA PRO A 129 8.03 -19.28 -30.05
C PRO A 129 8.75 -20.57 -29.65
N LYS A 130 9.81 -20.45 -28.84
CA LYS A 130 10.57 -21.55 -28.26
C LYS A 130 9.86 -22.33 -27.15
N GLY A 131 8.83 -21.78 -26.50
CA GLY A 131 8.01 -22.48 -25.50
C GLY A 131 8.60 -22.57 -24.08
N TYR A 132 9.83 -22.11 -23.86
CA TYR A 132 10.47 -22.13 -22.53
C TYR A 132 11.34 -20.89 -22.27
N PHE A 133 11.64 -20.66 -20.99
CA PHE A 133 12.53 -19.59 -20.53
C PHE A 133 13.92 -20.17 -20.24
N GLY A 134 14.95 -19.64 -20.90
CA GLY A 134 16.35 -20.02 -20.70
C GLY A 134 17.13 -20.13 -22.01
N PRO A 135 18.47 -20.19 -21.95
CA PRO A 135 19.30 -20.51 -23.11
C PRO A 135 19.12 -21.98 -23.51
N ASP A 136 19.25 -22.28 -24.80
CA ASP A 136 19.11 -23.66 -25.34
C ASP A 136 20.22 -24.59 -24.79
N SER A 137 21.37 -24.02 -24.43
CA SER A 137 22.45 -24.69 -23.73
C SER A 137 23.15 -23.74 -22.77
N TRP A 138 23.57 -24.27 -21.63
CA TRP A 138 24.48 -23.59 -20.71
C TRP A 138 25.89 -24.01 -21.09
N SER A 139 26.58 -23.17 -21.85
CA SER A 139 28.03 -23.30 -22.11
C SER A 139 28.84 -22.77 -20.93
#